data_AF-A0A969KJP0-F1
#
_entry.id   AF-A0A969KJP0-F1
#
_cell.length_a   1.000
_cell.length_b   1.000
_cell.length_c   1.000
_cell.angle_alpha   90.00
_cell.angle_beta   90.00
_cell.angle_gamma   90.00
#
_symmetry.space_group_name_H-M   'P 1'
#
loop_
_entity.id
_entity.type
_entity.pdbx_description
1 polymer ?
#
loop_
_entity_poly.entity_id
_entity_poly.type
_entity_poly.pdbx_seq_one_letter_code
_entity_poly.pdbx_strand_id
1 'polypeptide(L)'
;MDTMGQRYLWMTKAQSLFMQRKYEEALKIIETLIHSLPNSNDETEYQNPRLNKIRADILTGMRRYASAEKILTKTLDSVKMLDLPSQEWRLYASLHRVMRLQGKGEQAQDAFNNAQTIINDLAKTIPDKKIQEEFRRQANVQIAKPNFPSKKEADKNQFGGLTLRERQVAGLIAKGKSNNEIAQLLTLSNRTVEAHIGRMLAKLGFTSRSQVAVWAVEKGL
;
A
#
# COMPACT_ATOMS: atom_id res chain seq x y z
N MET A 1 -2.69 18.14 -15.36
CA MET A 1 -1.73 17.20 -14.71
C MET A 1 -0.82 16.75 -15.82
N ASP A 2 0.34 17.40 -15.97
CA ASP A 2 0.90 17.57 -17.32
C ASP A 2 2.13 16.70 -17.59
N THR A 3 2.65 15.98 -16.58
CA THR A 3 3.81 15.08 -16.79
C THR A 3 3.62 13.69 -16.18
N MET A 4 4.29 12.69 -16.80
CA MET A 4 4.35 11.31 -16.28
C MET A 4 4.95 11.24 -14.87
N GLY A 5 5.91 12.11 -14.56
CA GLY A 5 6.51 12.21 -13.22
C GLY A 5 5.50 12.66 -12.16
N GLN A 6 4.66 13.65 -12.48
CA GLN A 6 3.59 14.08 -11.58
C GLN A 6 2.58 12.95 -11.32
N ARG A 7 2.20 12.19 -12.36
CA ARG A 7 1.29 11.04 -12.21
C ARG A 7 1.88 9.95 -11.30
N TYR A 8 3.17 9.67 -11.43
CA TYR A 8 3.86 8.73 -10.54
C TYR A 8 3.79 9.19 -9.07
N LEU A 9 4.10 10.45 -8.80
CA LEU A 9 4.02 11.02 -7.46
C LEU A 9 2.61 10.91 -6.86
N TRP A 10 1.58 11.20 -7.65
CA TRP A 10 0.19 11.06 -7.21
C TRP A 10 -0.22 9.61 -6.94
N MET A 11 0.25 8.65 -7.75
CA MET A 11 0.03 7.22 -7.48
C MET A 11 0.68 6.80 -6.15
N THR A 12 1.93 7.20 -5.91
CA THR A 12 2.62 6.91 -4.64
C THR A 12 1.88 7.55 -3.46
N LYS A 13 1.38 8.78 -3.61
CA LYS A 13 0.56 9.45 -2.60
C LYS A 13 -0.73 8.68 -2.30
N ALA A 14 -1.45 8.24 -3.33
CA ALA A 14 -2.66 7.44 -3.17
C ALA A 14 -2.39 6.12 -2.44
N GLN A 15 -1.31 5.42 -2.81
CA GLN A 15 -0.88 4.20 -2.11
C GLN A 15 -0.53 4.47 -0.65
N SER A 16 0.18 5.56 -0.35
CA SER A 16 0.48 5.95 1.03
C SER A 16 -0.79 6.23 1.85
N LEU A 17 -1.76 6.93 1.28
CA LEU A 17 -3.06 7.19 1.93
C LEU A 17 -3.85 5.90 2.16
N PHE A 18 -3.85 5.00 1.19
CA PHE A 18 -4.41 3.65 1.34
C PHE A 18 -3.72 2.87 2.46
N MET A 19 -2.39 2.93 2.55
CA MET A 19 -1.62 2.31 3.64
C MET A 19 -1.94 2.94 5.01
N GLN A 20 -2.45 4.17 5.05
CA GLN A 20 -2.93 4.87 6.25
C GLN A 20 -4.44 4.69 6.48
N ARG A 21 -5.12 3.85 5.68
CA ARG A 21 -6.58 3.63 5.70
C ARG A 21 -7.42 4.89 5.43
N LYS A 22 -6.83 5.90 4.80
CA LYS A 22 -7.51 7.11 4.30
C LYS A 22 -8.08 6.83 2.91
N TYR A 23 -9.07 5.94 2.86
CA TYR A 23 -9.52 5.35 1.60
C TYR A 23 -10.20 6.35 0.67
N GLU A 24 -10.99 7.27 1.20
CA GLU A 24 -11.71 8.30 0.44
C GLU A 24 -10.73 9.26 -0.25
N GLU A 25 -9.71 9.72 0.48
CA GLU A 25 -8.65 10.58 -0.07
C GLU A 25 -7.84 9.82 -1.14
N ALA A 26 -7.50 8.55 -0.88
CA ALA A 26 -6.79 7.70 -1.84
C ALA A 26 -7.61 7.47 -3.11
N LEU A 27 -8.91 7.16 -2.96
CA LEU A 27 -9.82 6.90 -4.07
C LEU A 27 -9.97 8.14 -4.94
N LYS A 28 -10.15 9.32 -4.33
CA LYS A 28 -10.26 10.59 -5.06
C LYS A 28 -9.05 10.85 -5.95
N ILE A 29 -7.83 10.58 -5.45
CA ILE A 29 -6.61 10.74 -6.25
C ILE A 29 -6.60 9.77 -7.44
N ILE A 30 -6.93 8.49 -7.20
CA ILE A 30 -6.92 7.47 -8.27
C ILE A 30 -7.98 7.77 -9.32
N GLU A 31 -9.19 8.16 -8.92
CA GLU A 31 -10.24 8.56 -9.86
C GLU A 31 -9.82 9.79 -10.66
N THR A 32 -9.21 10.80 -10.02
CA THR A 32 -8.66 11.96 -10.75
C THR A 32 -7.62 11.52 -11.78
N LEU A 33 -6.73 10.59 -11.43
CA LEU A 33 -5.72 10.07 -12.35
C LEU A 33 -6.34 9.35 -13.55
N ILE A 34 -7.37 8.52 -13.34
CA ILE A 34 -8.09 7.80 -14.41
C ILE A 34 -8.78 8.79 -15.35
N HIS A 35 -9.52 9.77 -14.83
CA HIS A 35 -10.21 10.77 -15.65
C HIS A 35 -9.27 11.77 -16.33
N SER A 36 -8.01 11.87 -15.88
CA SER A 36 -7.00 12.72 -16.53
C SER A 36 -6.29 12.05 -17.72
N LEU A 37 -6.62 10.80 -18.04
CA LEU A 37 -6.01 10.08 -19.16
C LEU A 37 -6.51 10.65 -20.50
N PRO A 38 -5.65 10.76 -21.53
CA PRO A 38 -6.09 11.17 -22.86
C PRO A 38 -7.20 10.24 -23.36
N ASN A 39 -8.27 10.82 -23.94
CA ASN A 39 -9.47 10.10 -24.41
C ASN A 39 -10.31 9.44 -23.31
N SER A 40 -10.30 9.96 -22.07
CA SER A 40 -11.10 9.44 -20.96
C SER A 40 -12.61 9.43 -21.28
N ASN A 41 -13.13 8.28 -21.69
CA ASN A 41 -14.55 7.93 -21.78
C ASN A 41 -14.81 6.63 -20.98
N ASP A 42 -16.07 6.18 -20.91
CA ASP A 42 -16.46 4.95 -20.21
C ASP A 42 -15.72 3.69 -20.71
N GLU A 43 -15.22 3.69 -21.95
CA GLU A 43 -14.45 2.57 -22.53
C GLU A 43 -12.99 2.57 -22.06
N THR A 44 -12.37 3.74 -21.92
CA THR A 44 -10.99 3.88 -21.45
C THR A 44 -10.83 3.77 -19.93
N GLU A 45 -11.93 3.87 -19.17
CA GLU A 45 -11.95 3.75 -17.70
C GLU A 45 -11.23 2.47 -17.22
N TYR A 46 -11.33 1.38 -18.00
CA TYR A 46 -10.79 0.06 -17.67
C TYR A 46 -9.42 -0.25 -18.30
N GLN A 47 -8.91 0.62 -19.17
CA GLN A 47 -7.70 0.34 -19.97
C GLN A 47 -6.38 0.48 -19.22
N ASN A 48 -6.37 1.03 -18.00
CA ASN A 48 -5.16 1.15 -17.19
C ASN A 48 -5.15 0.11 -16.04
N PRO A 49 -4.49 -1.05 -16.21
CA PRO A 49 -4.60 -2.14 -15.25
C PRO A 49 -4.03 -1.79 -13.89
N ARG A 50 -2.96 -0.98 -13.85
CA ARG A 50 -2.31 -0.58 -12.60
C ARG A 50 -3.21 0.33 -11.77
N LEU A 51 -3.80 1.36 -12.39
CA LEU A 51 -4.70 2.28 -11.68
C LEU A 51 -5.97 1.56 -11.23
N ASN A 52 -6.58 0.73 -12.08
CA ASN A 52 -7.79 -0.01 -11.74
C ASN A 52 -7.57 -1.07 -10.66
N LYS A 53 -6.40 -1.72 -10.66
CA LYS A 53 -6.02 -2.61 -9.55
C LYS A 53 -5.93 -1.87 -8.23
N ILE A 54 -5.30 -0.68 -8.19
CA ILE A 54 -5.23 0.14 -6.97
C ILE A 54 -6.64 0.63 -6.56
N ARG A 55 -7.46 1.07 -7.51
CA ARG A 55 -8.86 1.48 -7.26
C ARG A 55 -9.67 0.35 -6.63
N ALA A 56 -9.58 -0.85 -7.17
CA ALA A 56 -10.25 -2.04 -6.64
C ALA A 56 -9.73 -2.43 -5.25
N ASP A 57 -8.42 -2.37 -5.03
CA ASP A 57 -7.83 -2.61 -3.70
C ASP A 57 -8.38 -1.58 -2.68
N ILE A 58 -8.44 -0.29 -3.02
CA ILE A 58 -9.02 0.76 -2.15
C ILE A 58 -10.50 0.47 -1.85
N LEU A 59 -11.31 0.19 -2.87
CA LEU A 59 -12.73 -0.13 -2.71
C LEU A 59 -12.95 -1.37 -1.84
N THR A 60 -12.08 -2.37 -1.97
CA THR A 60 -12.08 -3.56 -1.10
C THR A 60 -11.80 -3.17 0.35
N GLY A 61 -10.84 -2.27 0.59
CA GLY A 61 -10.57 -1.69 1.92
C GLY A 61 -11.77 -0.95 2.52
N MET A 62 -12.59 -0.32 1.67
CA MET A 62 -13.87 0.33 2.01
C MET A 62 -15.05 -0.63 2.13
N ARG A 63 -14.84 -1.94 1.94
CA ARG A 63 -15.89 -2.98 1.89
C ARG A 63 -16.90 -2.84 0.73
N ARG A 64 -16.53 -2.09 -0.31
CA ARG A 64 -17.33 -1.91 -1.54
C ARG A 64 -17.03 -3.02 -2.55
N TYR A 65 -17.28 -4.26 -2.16
CA TYR A 65 -16.81 -5.46 -2.89
C TYR A 65 -17.40 -5.58 -4.30
N ALA A 66 -18.69 -5.31 -4.48
CA ALA A 66 -19.34 -5.39 -5.80
C ALA A 66 -18.74 -4.39 -6.81
N SER A 67 -18.38 -3.18 -6.34
CA SER A 67 -17.71 -2.20 -7.18
C SER A 67 -16.28 -2.63 -7.54
N ALA A 68 -15.54 -3.19 -6.56
CA ALA A 68 -14.19 -3.71 -6.79
C ALA A 68 -14.20 -4.87 -7.79
N GLU A 69 -15.13 -5.81 -7.64
CA GLU A 69 -15.34 -6.95 -8.55
C GLU A 69 -15.58 -6.46 -9.98
N LYS A 70 -16.55 -5.54 -10.17
CA LYS A 70 -16.87 -4.97 -11.49
C LYS A 70 -15.67 -4.32 -12.17
N ILE A 71 -14.86 -3.57 -11.42
CA ILE A 71 -13.66 -2.91 -11.97
C ILE A 71 -12.63 -3.97 -12.39
N LEU A 72 -12.39 -4.98 -11.56
CA LEU A 72 -11.40 -6.02 -11.85
C LEU A 72 -11.80 -6.88 -13.05
N THR A 73 -13.05 -7.28 -13.16
CA THR A 73 -13.53 -8.10 -14.29
C THR A 73 -13.43 -7.36 -15.60
N LYS A 74 -13.95 -6.12 -15.67
CA LYS A 74 -13.83 -5.29 -16.88
C LYS A 74 -12.38 -4.98 -17.26
N THR A 75 -11.50 -4.76 -16.27
CA THR A 75 -10.08 -4.52 -16.54
C THR A 75 -9.40 -5.80 -17.07
N LEU A 76 -9.76 -6.97 -16.54
CA LEU A 76 -9.25 -8.26 -17.01
C LEU A 76 -9.57 -8.50 -18.47
N ASP A 77 -10.75 -8.12 -18.96
CA ASP A 77 -11.12 -8.25 -20.37
C ASP A 77 -10.11 -7.53 -21.28
N SER A 78 -9.76 -6.28 -20.95
CA SER A 78 -8.76 -5.52 -21.70
C SER A 78 -7.33 -6.11 -21.59
N VAL A 79 -6.96 -6.60 -20.41
CA VAL A 79 -5.63 -7.17 -20.16
C VAL A 79 -5.41 -8.47 -20.92
N LYS A 80 -6.46 -9.29 -21.04
CA LYS A 80 -6.45 -10.52 -21.85
C LYS A 80 -6.34 -10.20 -23.33
N MET A 81 -7.09 -9.21 -23.82
CA MET A 81 -7.01 -8.78 -25.23
C MET A 81 -5.61 -8.26 -25.59
N LEU A 82 -4.94 -7.58 -24.67
CA LEU A 82 -3.61 -7.01 -24.88
C LEU A 82 -2.46 -7.99 -24.53
N ASP A 83 -2.78 -9.23 -24.13
CA ASP A 83 -1.81 -10.25 -23.70
C ASP A 83 -0.78 -9.72 -22.70
N LEU A 84 -1.27 -9.18 -21.57
CA LEU A 84 -0.43 -8.61 -20.52
C LEU A 84 -0.39 -9.53 -19.28
N PRO A 85 0.24 -10.72 -19.33
CA PRO A 85 0.20 -11.72 -18.28
C PRO A 85 0.73 -11.20 -16.94
N SER A 86 1.71 -10.29 -16.97
CA SER A 86 2.23 -9.65 -15.76
C SER A 86 1.17 -8.81 -15.01
N GLN A 87 0.23 -8.20 -15.72
CA GLN A 87 -0.87 -7.46 -15.11
C GLN A 87 -2.04 -8.39 -14.78
N GLU A 88 -2.27 -9.40 -15.60
CA GLU A 88 -3.37 -10.35 -15.46
C GLU A 88 -3.36 -11.09 -14.13
N TRP A 89 -2.25 -11.73 -13.77
CA TRP A 89 -2.18 -12.47 -12.50
C TRP A 89 -2.37 -11.56 -11.28
N ARG A 90 -1.95 -10.29 -11.38
CA ARG A 90 -2.13 -9.29 -10.31
C ARG A 90 -3.59 -8.90 -10.14
N LEU A 91 -4.35 -8.80 -11.23
CA LEU A 91 -5.80 -8.57 -11.18
C LEU A 91 -6.53 -9.79 -10.62
N TYR A 92 -6.15 -11.00 -11.05
CA TYR A 92 -6.69 -12.23 -10.47
C TYR A 92 -6.41 -12.36 -8.97
N ALA A 93 -5.22 -11.97 -8.50
CA ALA A 93 -4.89 -11.92 -7.08
C ALA A 93 -5.81 -10.97 -6.29
N SER A 94 -6.13 -9.78 -6.84
CA SER A 94 -7.10 -8.87 -6.24
C SER A 94 -8.54 -9.42 -6.33
N LEU A 95 -8.91 -10.09 -7.43
CA LEU A 95 -10.25 -10.67 -7.63
C LEU A 95 -10.51 -11.84 -6.67
N HIS A 96 -9.56 -12.78 -6.55
CA HIS A 96 -9.58 -13.87 -5.57
C HIS A 96 -9.97 -13.36 -4.19
N ARG A 97 -9.36 -12.26 -3.77
CA ARG A 97 -9.58 -11.65 -2.47
C ARG A 97 -10.96 -11.04 -2.32
N VAL A 98 -11.42 -10.29 -3.31
CA VAL A 98 -12.76 -9.71 -3.33
C VAL A 98 -13.80 -10.83 -3.21
N MET A 99 -13.65 -11.89 -4.00
CA MET A 99 -14.53 -13.06 -3.96
C MET A 99 -14.53 -13.76 -2.61
N ARG A 100 -13.35 -13.96 -2.00
CA ARG A 100 -13.22 -14.50 -0.64
C ARG A 100 -13.95 -13.65 0.40
N LEU A 101 -13.84 -12.32 0.32
CA LEU A 101 -14.50 -11.39 1.25
C LEU A 101 -16.02 -11.33 1.05
N GLN A 102 -16.51 -11.66 -0.14
CA GLN A 102 -17.94 -11.82 -0.45
C GLN A 102 -18.49 -13.20 -0.07
N GLY A 103 -17.65 -14.15 0.35
CA GLY A 103 -18.06 -15.54 0.62
C GLY A 103 -18.23 -16.41 -0.62
N LYS A 104 -17.80 -15.95 -1.80
CA LYS A 104 -17.87 -16.66 -3.08
C LYS A 104 -16.67 -17.61 -3.24
N GLY A 105 -16.66 -18.70 -2.47
CA GLY A 105 -15.51 -19.61 -2.33
C GLY A 105 -15.01 -20.24 -3.64
N GLU A 106 -15.92 -20.73 -4.48
CA GLU A 106 -15.59 -21.35 -5.77
C GLU A 106 -14.92 -20.34 -6.73
N GLN A 107 -15.58 -19.21 -6.97
CA GLN A 107 -15.05 -18.12 -7.82
C GLN A 107 -13.71 -17.58 -7.29
N ALA A 108 -13.54 -17.55 -5.96
CA ALA A 108 -12.27 -17.19 -5.36
C ALA A 108 -11.18 -18.22 -5.71
N GLN A 109 -11.48 -19.52 -5.63
CA GLN A 109 -10.53 -20.57 -5.99
C GLN A 109 -10.17 -20.53 -7.47
N ASP A 110 -11.13 -20.25 -8.36
CA ASP A 110 -10.88 -20.10 -9.79
C ASP A 110 -9.92 -18.94 -10.07
N ALA A 111 -10.16 -17.78 -9.46
CA ALA A 111 -9.27 -16.63 -9.58
C ALA A 111 -7.87 -16.93 -9.03
N PHE A 112 -7.75 -17.70 -7.94
CA PHE A 112 -6.47 -18.16 -7.41
C PHE A 112 -5.71 -19.05 -8.40
N ASN A 113 -6.40 -20.05 -8.94
CA ASN A 113 -5.83 -21.00 -9.91
C ASN A 113 -5.36 -20.28 -11.17
N ASN A 114 -6.16 -19.36 -11.71
CA ASN A 114 -5.79 -18.54 -12.87
C ASN A 114 -4.51 -17.72 -12.60
N ALA A 115 -4.42 -17.05 -11.44
CA ALA A 115 -3.20 -16.33 -11.07
C ALA A 115 -1.98 -17.26 -10.99
N GLN A 116 -2.12 -18.44 -10.38
CA GLN A 116 -1.03 -19.40 -10.24
C GLN A 116 -0.54 -19.93 -11.59
N THR A 117 -1.44 -20.25 -12.51
CA THR A 117 -1.07 -20.71 -13.87
C THR A 117 -0.20 -19.67 -14.55
N ILE A 118 -0.66 -18.41 -14.59
CA ILE A 118 0.07 -17.31 -15.23
C ILE A 118 1.44 -17.07 -14.56
N ILE A 119 1.51 -17.11 -13.23
CA ILE A 119 2.79 -16.98 -12.50
C ILE A 119 3.74 -18.11 -12.86
N ASN A 120 3.25 -19.35 -12.91
CA ASN A 120 4.09 -20.49 -13.26
C ASN A 120 4.62 -20.39 -14.68
N ASP A 121 3.81 -19.89 -15.62
CA ASP A 121 4.22 -19.68 -17.01
C ASP A 121 5.22 -18.54 -17.15
N LEU A 122 4.98 -17.39 -16.50
CA LEU A 122 5.96 -16.30 -16.42
C LEU A 122 7.27 -16.74 -15.76
N ALA A 123 7.20 -17.62 -14.75
CA ALA A 123 8.39 -18.12 -14.11
C ALA A 123 9.24 -18.98 -15.06
N LYS A 124 8.62 -19.72 -15.99
CA LYS A 124 9.36 -20.54 -16.99
C LYS A 124 10.19 -19.69 -17.95
N THR A 125 9.83 -18.42 -18.15
CA THR A 125 10.58 -17.52 -19.03
C THR A 125 11.84 -16.94 -18.37
N ILE A 126 12.04 -17.17 -17.06
CA ILE A 126 13.20 -16.68 -16.31
C ILE A 126 14.30 -17.76 -16.39
N PRO A 127 15.47 -17.49 -17.00
CA PRO A 127 16.51 -18.50 -17.18
C PRO A 127 17.19 -18.90 -15.86
N ASP A 128 17.41 -17.93 -14.96
CA ASP A 128 18.06 -18.17 -13.68
C ASP A 128 17.09 -18.84 -12.69
N LYS A 129 17.42 -20.06 -12.27
CA LYS A 129 16.58 -20.87 -11.37
C LYS A 129 16.33 -20.20 -10.01
N LYS A 130 17.31 -19.47 -9.47
CA LYS A 130 17.16 -18.78 -8.18
C LYS A 130 16.21 -17.59 -8.32
N ILE A 131 16.32 -16.81 -9.39
CA ILE A 131 15.39 -15.70 -9.67
C ILE A 131 13.99 -16.25 -9.96
N GLN A 132 13.89 -17.36 -10.68
CA GLN A 132 12.63 -18.06 -10.97
C GLN A 132 11.91 -18.48 -9.68
N GLU A 133 12.61 -19.14 -8.76
CA GLU A 133 12.05 -19.57 -7.46
C GLU A 133 11.65 -18.37 -6.59
N GLU A 134 12.49 -17.33 -6.56
CA GLU A 134 12.19 -16.11 -5.80
C GLU A 134 10.97 -15.37 -6.37
N PHE A 135 10.85 -15.27 -7.69
CA PHE A 135 9.68 -14.71 -8.35
C PHE A 135 8.41 -15.46 -7.96
N ARG A 136 8.41 -16.80 -8.04
CA ARG A 136 7.26 -17.64 -7.62
C ARG A 136 6.91 -17.39 -6.16
N ARG A 137 7.91 -17.35 -5.28
CA ARG A 137 7.72 -17.11 -3.84
C ARG A 137 7.05 -15.76 -3.59
N GLN A 138 7.60 -14.69 -4.15
CA GLN A 138 7.08 -13.33 -3.98
C GLN A 138 5.69 -13.16 -4.59
N ALA A 139 5.44 -13.72 -5.77
CA ALA A 139 4.15 -13.64 -6.43
C ALA A 139 3.05 -14.39 -5.63
N ASN A 140 3.34 -15.61 -5.15
CA ASN A 140 2.41 -16.38 -4.32
C ASN A 140 2.09 -15.68 -2.99
N VAL A 141 3.06 -15.01 -2.36
CA VAL A 141 2.83 -14.17 -1.17
C VAL A 141 1.81 -13.07 -1.47
N GLN A 142 1.88 -12.43 -2.64
CA GLN A 142 0.95 -11.37 -3.02
C GLN A 142 -0.48 -11.86 -3.30
N ILE A 143 -0.65 -13.11 -3.76
CA ILE A 143 -1.98 -13.71 -3.90
C ILE A 143 -2.57 -13.95 -2.50
N ALA A 144 -1.82 -14.63 -1.63
CA ALA A 144 -2.29 -15.07 -0.32
C ALA A 144 -2.53 -13.90 0.64
N LYS A 145 -1.71 -12.85 0.57
CA LYS A 145 -1.83 -11.66 1.44
C LYS A 145 -1.92 -10.38 0.62
N PRO A 146 -3.04 -9.63 0.71
CA PRO A 146 -3.04 -8.22 0.33
C PRO A 146 -1.98 -7.45 1.10
N ASN A 147 -1.41 -6.43 0.47
CA ASN A 147 -0.89 -5.27 1.20
C ASN A 147 -2.05 -4.43 1.77
N PHE A 148 -2.99 -5.03 2.51
CA PHE A 148 -3.95 -4.27 3.30
C PHE A 148 -3.27 -4.03 4.63
N PRO A 149 -2.98 -2.77 4.98
CA PRO A 149 -2.44 -2.49 6.29
C PRO A 149 -3.47 -2.93 7.34
N SER A 150 -3.07 -3.82 8.24
CA SER A 150 -3.78 -3.98 9.52
C SER A 150 -3.83 -2.62 10.22
N LYS A 151 -4.77 -2.42 11.17
CA LYS A 151 -4.81 -1.17 11.97
C LYS A 151 -3.43 -0.85 12.57
N LYS A 152 -2.72 -1.86 13.06
CA LYS A 152 -1.37 -1.75 13.61
C LYS A 152 -0.32 -1.31 12.58
N GLU A 153 -0.40 -1.83 11.35
CA GLU A 153 0.49 -1.44 10.26
C GLU A 153 0.16 -0.06 9.72
N ALA A 154 -1.13 0.29 9.65
CA ALA A 154 -1.59 1.62 9.27
C ALA A 154 -1.09 2.67 10.25
N ASP A 155 -1.25 2.42 11.54
CA ASP A 155 -0.69 3.25 12.60
C ASP A 155 0.82 3.36 12.46
N LYS A 156 1.53 2.23 12.27
CA LYS A 156 2.98 2.26 12.07
C LYS A 156 3.39 3.09 10.85
N ASN A 157 2.68 2.98 9.73
CA ASN A 157 2.97 3.71 8.49
C ASN A 157 2.61 5.20 8.60
N GLN A 158 1.51 5.55 9.27
CA GLN A 158 1.09 6.93 9.50
C GLN A 158 2.18 7.74 10.21
N PHE A 159 2.88 7.09 11.15
CA PHE A 159 3.95 7.66 11.96
C PHE A 159 5.35 7.22 11.51
N GLY A 160 5.56 7.01 10.20
CA GLY A 160 6.91 6.83 9.65
C GLY A 160 7.69 5.63 10.20
N GLY A 161 6.99 4.55 10.57
CA GLY A 161 7.60 3.36 11.12
C GLY A 161 7.83 3.39 12.64
N LEU A 162 7.47 4.49 13.32
CA LEU A 162 7.64 4.63 14.76
C LEU A 162 6.75 3.65 15.54
N THR A 163 7.35 3.04 16.57
CA THR A 163 6.64 2.23 17.56
C THR A 163 5.78 3.12 18.48
N LEU A 164 4.87 2.50 19.24
CA LEU A 164 4.07 3.23 20.24
C LEU A 164 4.95 4.04 21.21
N ARG A 165 6.04 3.43 21.71
CA ARG A 165 6.94 4.08 22.66
C ARG A 165 7.70 5.25 22.03
N GLU A 166 8.18 5.07 20.80
CA GLU A 166 8.82 6.13 20.04
C GLU A 166 7.85 7.30 19.78
N ARG A 167 6.59 7.03 19.46
CA ARG A 167 5.56 8.09 19.32
C ARG A 167 5.35 8.88 20.61
N GLN A 168 5.33 8.22 21.77
CA GLN A 168 5.25 8.91 23.07
C GLN A 168 6.45 9.85 23.30
N VAL A 169 7.67 9.36 23.01
CA VAL A 169 8.89 10.17 23.11
C VAL A 169 8.82 11.35 22.13
N ALA A 170 8.42 11.14 20.88
CA ALA A 170 8.27 12.19 19.87
C ALA A 170 7.26 13.27 20.29
N GLY A 171 6.11 12.90 20.85
CA GLY A 171 5.12 13.86 21.36
C GLY A 171 5.64 14.68 22.56
N LEU A 172 6.44 14.08 23.44
CA LEU A 172 7.07 14.84 24.53
C LEU A 172 8.18 15.78 24.02
N ILE A 173 8.91 15.37 22.98
CA ILE A 173 9.87 16.25 22.28
C ILE A 173 9.14 17.45 21.67
N ALA A 174 7.99 17.25 21.03
CA ALA A 174 7.16 18.32 20.48
C ALA A 174 6.70 19.32 21.55
N LYS A 175 6.46 18.82 22.77
CA LYS A 175 6.12 19.64 23.95
C LYS A 175 7.34 20.33 24.61
N GLY A 176 8.51 20.27 23.98
CA GLY A 176 9.73 20.92 24.45
C GLY A 176 10.42 20.22 25.62
N LYS A 177 10.04 18.98 25.95
CA LYS A 177 10.62 18.26 27.10
C LYS A 177 12.06 17.84 26.82
N SER A 178 12.91 17.94 27.84
CA SER A 178 14.29 17.44 27.85
C SER A 178 14.36 15.92 27.99
N ASN A 179 15.52 15.29 27.75
CA ASN A 179 15.69 13.84 27.94
C ASN A 179 15.39 13.42 29.39
N ASN A 180 15.81 14.23 30.37
CA ASN A 180 15.57 13.97 31.80
C ASN A 180 14.08 13.97 32.13
N GLU A 181 13.34 14.98 31.64
CA GLU A 181 11.89 15.06 31.87
C GLU A 181 11.16 13.89 31.18
N ILE A 182 11.57 13.53 29.95
CA ILE A 182 10.98 12.38 29.24
C ILE A 182 11.25 11.08 29.99
N ALA A 183 12.48 10.91 30.48
CA ALA A 183 12.89 9.73 31.24
C ALA A 183 12.03 9.58 32.50
N GLN A 184 11.80 10.67 33.24
CA GLN A 184 10.91 10.69 34.41
C GLN A 184 9.46 10.38 34.03
N LEU A 185 8.91 11.07 33.03
CA LEU A 185 7.51 10.91 32.61
C LEU A 185 7.18 9.51 32.07
N LEU A 186 8.16 8.83 31.48
CA LEU A 186 7.97 7.50 30.88
C LEU A 186 8.54 6.36 31.73
N THR A 187 9.10 6.65 32.91
CA THR A 187 9.81 5.70 33.79
C THR A 187 10.92 4.95 33.04
N LEU A 188 11.82 5.70 32.41
CA LEU A 188 12.96 5.21 31.62
C LEU A 188 14.27 5.84 32.15
N SER A 189 15.41 5.31 31.73
CA SER A 189 16.70 5.99 31.92
C SER A 189 16.97 6.98 30.77
N ASN A 190 17.79 8.01 31.01
CA ASN A 190 18.23 8.95 29.97
C ASN A 190 18.82 8.25 28.75
N ARG A 191 19.70 7.26 28.99
CA ARG A 191 20.31 6.45 27.94
C ARG A 191 19.26 5.73 27.07
N THR A 192 18.18 5.26 27.69
CA THR A 192 17.07 4.62 26.95
C THR A 192 16.31 5.64 26.10
N VAL A 193 16.08 6.85 26.61
CA VAL A 193 15.47 7.95 25.84
C VAL A 193 16.34 8.34 24.64
N GLU A 194 17.66 8.46 24.83
CA GLU A 194 18.63 8.70 23.74
C GLU A 194 18.59 7.61 22.68
N ALA A 195 18.54 6.33 23.10
CA ALA A 195 18.42 5.21 22.18
C ALA A 195 17.11 5.25 21.39
N HIS A 196 15.99 5.64 22.02
CA HIS A 196 14.74 5.87 21.29
C HIS A 196 14.88 7.00 20.27
N ILE A 197 15.49 8.13 20.65
CA ILE A 197 15.73 9.26 19.73
C ILE A 197 16.57 8.83 18.53
N GLY A 198 17.69 8.13 18.74
CA GLY A 198 18.54 7.64 17.65
C GLY A 198 17.78 6.72 16.69
N ARG A 199 16.95 5.80 17.21
CA ARG A 199 16.11 4.93 16.37
C ARG A 199 15.04 5.70 15.61
N MET A 200 14.42 6.72 16.23
CA MET A 200 13.43 7.57 15.57
C MET A 200 14.05 8.36 14.42
N LEU A 201 15.21 8.99 14.67
CA LEU A 201 15.96 9.73 13.66
C LEU A 201 16.27 8.84 12.45
N ALA A 202 16.79 7.63 12.70
CA ALA A 202 17.07 6.67 11.64
C ALA A 202 15.82 6.25 10.86
N LYS A 203 14.70 5.98 11.55
CA LYS A 203 13.42 5.58 10.92
C LYS A 203 12.79 6.69 10.09
N LEU A 204 12.89 7.93 10.57
CA LEU A 204 12.30 9.09 9.92
C LEU A 204 13.21 9.74 8.88
N GLY A 205 14.48 9.32 8.80
CA GLY A 205 15.49 9.94 7.95
C GLY A 205 15.89 11.35 8.40
N PHE A 206 15.79 11.62 9.71
CA PHE A 206 16.11 12.91 10.30
C PHE A 206 17.50 12.90 10.93
N THR A 207 18.10 14.08 11.05
CA THR A 207 19.44 14.27 11.63
C THR A 207 19.40 15.00 12.96
N SER A 208 18.26 15.57 13.35
CA SER A 208 18.15 16.39 14.57
C SER A 208 16.85 16.20 15.35
N ARG A 209 16.93 16.42 16.67
CA ARG A 209 15.77 16.39 17.58
C ARG A 209 14.69 17.41 17.19
N SER A 210 15.09 18.58 16.71
CA SER A 210 14.16 19.63 16.27
C SER A 210 13.32 19.18 15.08
N GLN A 211 13.89 18.45 14.13
CA GLN A 211 13.11 17.84 13.04
C GLN A 211 12.06 16.85 13.56
N VAL A 212 12.38 16.06 14.58
CA VAL A 212 11.40 15.18 15.25
C VAL A 212 10.28 16.00 15.91
N ALA A 213 10.61 17.13 16.55
CA ALA A 213 9.62 18.01 17.17
C ALA A 213 8.64 18.57 16.14
N VAL A 214 9.15 19.17 15.06
CA VAL A 214 8.32 19.72 13.97
C VAL A 214 7.42 18.65 13.36
N TRP A 215 8.00 17.50 13.01
CA TRP A 215 7.25 16.38 12.45
C TRP A 215 6.16 15.87 13.40
N ALA A 216 6.44 15.78 14.71
CA ALA A 216 5.46 15.31 15.68
C ALA A 216 4.26 16.27 15.77
N VAL A 217 4.49 17.58 15.70
CA VAL A 217 3.41 18.59 15.62
C VAL A 217 2.59 18.42 14.34
N GLU A 218 3.24 18.26 13.17
CA GLU A 218 2.54 18.01 11.90
C GLU A 218 1.69 16.74 11.91
N LYS A 219 2.12 15.73 12.67
CA LYS A 219 1.41 14.45 12.84
C LYS A 219 0.38 14.46 13.97
N GLY A 220 0.25 15.58 14.71
CA GLY A 220 -0.70 15.74 15.80
C GLY A 220 -0.39 14.90 17.04
N LEU A 221 0.91 14.73 17.37
CA LEU A 221 1.40 14.02 18.57
C LEU A 221 1.62 14.95 19.77
#